data_AF-A0A518JX46-F1
#
_entry.id   AF-A0A518JX46-F1
#
_cell.length_a   1.000
_cell.length_b   1.000
_cell.length_c   1.000
_cell.angle_alpha   90.00
_cell.angle_beta   90.00
_cell.angle_gamma   90.00
#
_symmetry.space_group_name_H-M   'P 1'
#
loop_
_entity.id
_entity.type
_entity.pdbx_description
1 polymer ?
#
loop_
_entity_poly.entity_id
_entity_poly.type
_entity_poly.pdbx_seq_one_letter_code
_entity_poly.pdbx_strand_id
1 'polypeptide(L)'
;MKAKTIATLVITSFFIQGASNEGIAQSSLAPAVDANPFYEPPLATPPDPFSKPARPESPTSDDSKDGFDANQSTPPTAAGTDNEPVTGKRIEAALQARVDAQFIDEPLENVATVLSDKVGIPILINRRALDDIGLSSDIPLDSNIQNVRLESALSIVLDSVDLTYTIESEHLVITTHDDANTKLLTRIYWSQETGLQADYNSVEMLIAIVDPDTWEQLGGPSVIRAIKTESGSSSGFVVTTTLVTHRKLQRLLDMIATGPKEKVIALESKIVYPGLAPN
;
A
#
# COMPACT_ATOMS: atom_id res chain seq x y z
N MET A 1 30.84 37.61 -36.15
CA MET A 1 31.36 38.84 -35.50
C MET A 1 30.81 40.07 -36.22
N LYS A 2 29.79 40.72 -35.64
CA LYS A 2 29.25 42.04 -35.99
C LYS A 2 28.84 42.71 -34.67
N ALA A 3 29.19 43.98 -34.52
CA ALA A 3 29.06 44.79 -33.31
C ALA A 3 27.72 45.54 -33.19
N LYS A 4 27.34 45.91 -31.95
CA LYS A 4 26.49 47.04 -31.46
C LYS A 4 25.91 46.62 -30.09
N THR A 5 26.28 47.12 -28.91
CA THR A 5 26.20 48.46 -28.26
C THR A 5 24.76 48.92 -27.94
N ILE A 6 24.58 49.38 -26.67
CA ILE A 6 23.52 50.24 -26.05
C ILE A 6 22.22 49.46 -25.69
N ALA A 7 21.56 49.56 -24.52
CA ALA A 7 21.38 50.65 -23.57
C ALA A 7 21.03 50.15 -22.14
N THR A 8 21.54 50.86 -21.13
CA THR A 8 21.03 50.88 -19.75
C THR A 8 19.79 51.77 -19.68
N LEU A 9 18.71 51.31 -19.03
CA LEU A 9 17.59 52.18 -18.66
C LEU A 9 17.17 51.93 -17.21
N VAL A 10 17.27 53.00 -16.42
CA VAL A 10 16.80 53.16 -15.05
C VAL A 10 15.34 53.60 -15.10
N ILE A 11 14.46 52.97 -14.31
CA ILE A 11 13.10 53.46 -14.00
C ILE A 11 12.88 53.16 -12.50
N THR A 12 13.23 54.07 -11.60
CA THR A 12 12.42 55.18 -11.05
C THR A 12 11.18 54.72 -10.29
N SER A 13 11.30 54.74 -8.96
CA SER A 13 10.23 54.59 -7.97
C SER A 13 9.17 55.67 -8.12
N PHE A 14 7.89 55.31 -7.96
CA PHE A 14 6.80 56.26 -7.74
C PHE A 14 6.07 55.93 -6.44
N PHE A 15 6.19 56.88 -5.51
CA PHE A 15 5.40 57.06 -4.30
C PHE A 15 4.19 57.92 -4.70
N ILE A 16 2.94 57.49 -4.45
CA ILE A 16 1.81 58.41 -4.23
C ILE A 16 0.92 57.87 -3.12
N GLN A 17 0.73 58.73 -2.12
CA GLN A 17 -0.08 58.63 -0.90
C GLN A 17 -1.21 59.67 -1.00
N GLY A 18 -2.42 59.31 -0.52
CA GLY A 18 -3.43 60.23 0.06
C GLY A 18 -4.45 60.85 -0.91
N ALA A 19 -5.73 60.42 -0.88
CA ALA A 19 -6.86 60.90 -0.04
C ALA A 19 -7.69 61.98 -0.78
N SER A 20 -9.02 61.93 -0.90
CA SER A 20 -10.01 61.92 0.18
C SER A 20 -11.46 61.70 -0.32
N ASN A 21 -12.30 61.12 0.58
CA ASN A 21 -13.76 61.28 0.82
C ASN A 21 -14.75 61.14 -0.36
N GLU A 22 -15.80 60.31 -0.28
CA GLU A 22 -16.88 60.25 0.73
C GLU A 22 -17.33 58.78 0.94
N GLY A 23 -17.82 58.31 2.09
CA GLY A 23 -18.18 58.99 3.32
C GLY A 23 -18.56 58.01 4.45
N ILE A 24 -18.54 58.60 5.65
CA ILE A 24 -19.43 58.38 6.80
C ILE A 24 -19.57 56.93 7.34
N ALA A 25 -18.79 56.59 8.36
CA ALA A 25 -19.27 56.51 9.76
C ALA A 25 -18.25 55.77 10.65
N GLN A 26 -17.81 56.45 11.70
CA GLN A 26 -17.07 55.89 12.82
C GLN A 26 -17.98 54.95 13.64
N SER A 27 -17.43 53.86 14.18
CA SER A 27 -17.94 53.31 15.44
C SER A 27 -16.80 52.68 16.24
N SER A 28 -16.57 53.26 17.41
CA SER A 28 -15.63 52.86 18.44
C SER A 28 -16.43 52.70 19.74
N LEU A 29 -16.08 51.63 20.47
CA LEU A 29 -16.41 51.30 21.86
C LEU A 29 -17.81 50.71 22.19
N ALA A 30 -17.77 49.54 22.84
CA ALA A 30 -18.83 48.62 23.26
C ALA A 30 -19.47 48.99 24.63
N PRO A 31 -20.34 48.17 25.26
CA PRO A 31 -21.17 47.04 24.78
C PRO A 31 -22.67 47.21 25.10
N ALA A 32 -23.58 46.60 24.33
CA ALA A 32 -24.96 46.41 24.76
C ALA A 32 -25.60 45.14 24.17
N VAL A 33 -26.27 44.45 25.08
CA VAL A 33 -27.14 43.28 24.96
C VAL A 33 -28.31 43.56 24.00
N ASP A 34 -28.57 42.70 22.99
CA ASP A 34 -29.92 42.18 22.72
C ASP A 34 -29.98 41.06 21.64
N ALA A 35 -30.92 40.14 21.88
CA ALA A 35 -31.65 39.21 21.01
C ALA A 35 -30.96 38.45 19.84
N ASN A 36 -30.83 37.13 19.99
CA ASN A 36 -30.64 36.19 18.87
C ASN A 36 -32.02 35.67 18.38
N PRO A 37 -32.44 35.95 17.12
CA PRO A 37 -33.80 35.65 16.64
C PRO A 37 -34.03 34.19 16.18
N PHE A 38 -33.12 33.27 16.50
CA PHE A 38 -33.19 31.85 16.11
C PHE A 38 -33.05 30.88 17.29
N TYR A 39 -33.43 31.30 18.50
CA TYR A 39 -33.54 30.37 19.63
C TYR A 39 -34.86 29.59 19.56
N GLU A 40 -34.83 28.39 18.98
CA GLU A 40 -35.85 27.37 19.20
C GLU A 40 -35.47 26.53 20.44
N PRO A 41 -36.39 26.35 21.43
CA PRO A 41 -36.14 25.46 22.55
C PRO A 41 -36.05 23.99 22.07
N PRO A 42 -35.20 23.15 22.68
CA PRO A 42 -34.98 21.80 22.20
C PRO A 42 -36.27 20.95 22.29
N LEU A 43 -36.61 20.31 21.18
CA LEU A 43 -37.63 19.27 21.10
C LEU A 43 -37.28 18.12 22.06
N ALA A 44 -38.28 17.65 22.81
CA ALA A 44 -38.16 16.51 23.71
C ALA A 44 -37.69 15.26 22.94
N THR A 45 -36.62 14.63 23.40
CA THR A 45 -36.09 13.39 22.85
C THR A 45 -37.11 12.27 23.03
N PRO A 46 -37.45 11.48 21.99
CA PRO A 46 -38.33 10.32 22.13
C PRO A 46 -37.67 9.24 23.00
N PRO A 47 -38.46 8.48 23.80
CA PRO A 47 -37.92 7.44 24.67
C PRO A 47 -37.30 6.28 23.87
N ASP A 48 -36.16 5.79 24.37
CA ASP A 48 -35.33 4.71 23.82
C ASP A 48 -36.10 3.37 23.74
N PRO A 49 -36.22 2.74 22.55
CA PRO A 49 -36.98 1.50 22.37
C PRO A 49 -36.28 0.22 22.88
N PHE A 50 -35.08 0.30 23.48
CA PHE A 50 -34.35 -0.87 23.97
C PHE A 50 -34.12 -0.90 25.49
N SER A 51 -34.99 -0.25 26.26
CA SER A 51 -35.08 -0.48 27.71
C SER A 51 -35.64 -1.89 27.99
N LYS A 52 -34.72 -2.80 28.35
CA LYS A 52 -34.98 -4.19 28.73
C LYS A 52 -35.94 -4.28 29.94
N PRO A 53 -37.02 -5.09 29.88
CA PRO A 53 -37.94 -5.22 31.01
C PRO A 53 -37.31 -5.99 32.18
N ALA A 54 -37.73 -5.60 33.38
CA ALA A 54 -37.30 -6.13 34.68
C ALA A 54 -37.57 -7.65 34.83
N ARG A 55 -36.62 -8.30 35.52
CA ARG A 55 -36.62 -9.72 35.89
C ARG A 55 -37.66 -10.03 36.97
N PRO A 56 -38.53 -11.04 36.80
CA PRO A 56 -39.24 -11.66 37.92
C PRO A 56 -38.39 -12.76 38.57
N GLU A 57 -38.66 -12.94 39.86
CA GLU A 57 -37.95 -13.74 40.84
C GLU A 57 -37.92 -15.26 40.55
N SER A 58 -36.88 -15.91 41.09
CA SER A 58 -36.66 -17.36 41.06
C SER A 58 -37.77 -18.16 41.76
N PRO A 59 -37.92 -19.45 41.43
CA PRO A 59 -37.99 -20.42 42.52
C PRO A 59 -37.14 -21.70 42.30
N THR A 60 -36.54 -22.11 43.41
CA THR A 60 -36.35 -23.49 43.94
C THR A 60 -35.47 -24.51 43.22
N SER A 61 -34.54 -25.03 44.03
CA SER A 61 -33.64 -26.17 43.85
C SER A 61 -34.28 -27.52 44.18
N ASP A 62 -33.99 -28.56 43.40
CA ASP A 62 -33.77 -30.00 43.75
C ASP A 62 -33.69 -30.79 42.42
N ASP A 63 -32.97 -31.88 42.18
CA ASP A 63 -32.13 -32.79 42.98
C ASP A 63 -31.36 -33.69 41.97
N SER A 64 -30.14 -34.16 42.33
CA SER A 64 -29.47 -35.41 41.91
C SER A 64 -29.14 -35.69 40.41
N LYS A 65 -28.11 -36.46 39.98
CA LYS A 65 -26.79 -36.92 40.45
C LYS A 65 -26.14 -37.68 39.27
N ASP A 66 -24.82 -37.87 39.35
CA ASP A 66 -23.99 -38.93 38.74
C ASP A 66 -23.45 -38.82 37.30
N GLY A 67 -22.10 -38.83 37.20
CA GLY A 67 -21.41 -39.78 36.31
C GLY A 67 -20.32 -39.27 35.36
N PHE A 68 -19.06 -39.61 35.69
CA PHE A 68 -17.95 -40.01 34.80
C PHE A 68 -16.98 -38.97 34.19
N ASP A 69 -15.79 -38.96 34.79
CA ASP A 69 -14.44 -39.13 34.23
C ASP A 69 -13.77 -38.13 33.27
N ALA A 70 -12.50 -37.91 33.61
CA ALA A 70 -11.53 -36.98 33.06
C ALA A 70 -11.19 -37.17 31.57
N ASN A 71 -11.06 -36.07 30.82
CA ASN A 71 -9.94 -35.91 29.89
C ASN A 71 -9.72 -34.45 29.42
N GLN A 72 -8.47 -33.99 29.53
CA GLN A 72 -7.77 -33.01 28.68
C GLN A 72 -8.50 -31.72 28.25
N SER A 73 -8.31 -30.64 29.02
CA SER A 73 -8.42 -29.28 28.49
C SER A 73 -7.10 -28.89 27.82
N THR A 74 -6.94 -29.24 26.54
CA THR A 74 -6.02 -28.53 25.66
C THR A 74 -6.56 -27.11 25.41
N PRO A 75 -5.72 -26.07 25.37
CA PRO A 75 -6.15 -24.74 24.96
C PRO A 75 -6.68 -24.80 23.51
N PRO A 76 -7.68 -23.98 23.15
CA PRO A 76 -8.21 -23.99 21.79
C PRO A 76 -7.09 -23.65 20.81
N THR A 77 -6.81 -24.59 19.91
CA THR A 77 -6.06 -24.38 18.68
C THR A 77 -6.59 -23.12 18.00
N ALA A 78 -5.83 -22.03 18.10
CA ALA A 78 -6.03 -20.82 17.32
C ALA A 78 -5.61 -21.13 15.87
N ALA A 79 -6.51 -21.78 15.14
CA ALA A 79 -6.58 -21.66 13.70
C ALA A 79 -7.26 -20.31 13.39
N GLY A 80 -6.59 -19.46 12.62
CA GLY A 80 -7.19 -18.21 12.14
C GLY A 80 -6.19 -17.07 11.95
N THR A 81 -5.36 -17.13 10.91
CA THR A 81 -4.74 -15.94 10.30
C THR A 81 -5.15 -15.90 8.83
N ASP A 82 -6.45 -15.69 8.64
CA ASP A 82 -7.11 -15.60 7.33
C ASP A 82 -7.40 -14.14 6.96
N ASN A 83 -6.67 -13.18 7.53
CA ASN A 83 -6.81 -11.74 7.25
C ASN A 83 -5.67 -11.18 6.38
N GLU A 84 -5.18 -11.98 5.44
CA GLU A 84 -5.00 -11.43 4.09
C GLU A 84 -6.43 -11.21 3.57
N PRO A 85 -6.81 -10.05 3.00
CA PRO A 85 -8.14 -9.95 2.39
C PRO A 85 -8.27 -11.17 1.48
N VAL A 86 -9.30 -11.99 1.70
CA VAL A 86 -9.48 -13.31 1.05
C VAL A 86 -9.26 -13.24 -0.46
N THR A 87 -9.41 -12.05 -1.04
CA THR A 87 -9.14 -11.68 -2.42
C THR A 87 -7.66 -11.56 -2.82
N GLY A 88 -6.76 -11.03 -1.98
CA GLY A 88 -5.32 -10.95 -2.27
C GLY A 88 -4.75 -12.33 -2.59
N LYS A 89 -5.08 -13.31 -1.73
CA LYS A 89 -4.76 -14.73 -1.93
C LYS A 89 -5.32 -15.31 -3.25
N ARG A 90 -6.51 -14.88 -3.69
CA ARG A 90 -7.11 -15.36 -4.96
C ARG A 90 -6.35 -14.86 -6.17
N ILE A 91 -5.95 -13.59 -6.18
CA ILE A 91 -5.18 -13.00 -7.29
C ILE A 91 -3.76 -13.55 -7.30
N GLU A 92 -3.17 -13.76 -6.12
CA GLU A 92 -1.87 -14.42 -6.01
C GLU A 92 -1.93 -15.87 -6.52
N ALA A 93 -2.97 -16.64 -6.18
CA ALA A 93 -3.17 -17.97 -6.74
C ALA A 93 -3.35 -17.96 -8.26
N ALA A 94 -4.10 -16.99 -8.78
CA ALA A 94 -4.27 -16.79 -10.21
C ALA A 94 -2.94 -16.46 -10.92
N LEU A 95 -2.10 -15.61 -10.32
CA LEU A 95 -0.76 -15.29 -10.84
C LEU A 95 0.18 -16.50 -10.86
N GLN A 96 -0.01 -17.47 -9.96
CA GLN A 96 0.73 -18.73 -9.94
C GLN A 96 0.16 -19.80 -10.89
N ALA A 97 -1.04 -19.58 -11.46
CA ALA A 97 -1.63 -20.51 -12.42
C ALA A 97 -0.77 -20.62 -13.68
N ARG A 98 -0.68 -21.84 -14.23
CA ARG A 98 0.05 -22.10 -15.47
C ARG A 98 -0.84 -21.79 -16.67
N VAL A 99 -0.28 -21.10 -17.66
CA VAL A 99 -0.97 -20.71 -18.88
C VAL A 99 -0.16 -21.10 -20.11
N ASP A 100 -0.89 -21.51 -21.14
CA ASP A 100 -0.41 -21.74 -22.50
C ASP A 100 -1.13 -20.76 -23.42
N ALA A 101 -0.38 -19.94 -24.14
CA ALA A 101 -0.93 -18.95 -25.06
C ALA A 101 0.07 -18.62 -26.17
N GLN A 102 -0.45 -18.40 -27.37
CA GLN A 102 0.34 -17.93 -28.50
C GLN A 102 -0.38 -16.71 -29.08
N PHE A 103 0.37 -15.63 -29.22
CA PHE A 103 -0.04 -14.35 -29.76
C PHE A 103 0.88 -14.01 -30.93
N ILE A 104 0.30 -13.68 -32.07
CA ILE A 104 1.02 -13.28 -33.28
C ILE A 104 0.27 -12.06 -33.82
N ASP A 105 0.92 -10.90 -33.79
CA ASP A 105 0.31 -9.62 -34.19
C ASP A 105 -1.04 -9.38 -33.50
N GLU A 106 -1.17 -9.79 -32.23
CA GLU A 106 -2.46 -9.75 -31.51
C GLU A 106 -2.56 -8.46 -30.69
N PRO A 107 -3.65 -7.69 -30.80
CA PRO A 107 -3.86 -6.48 -30.00
C PRO A 107 -3.80 -6.73 -28.50
N LEU A 108 -3.15 -5.83 -27.74
CA LEU A 108 -3.07 -5.90 -26.28
C LEU A 108 -4.44 -6.13 -25.60
N GLU A 109 -5.51 -5.52 -26.10
CA GLU A 109 -6.88 -5.71 -25.60
C GLU A 109 -7.37 -7.16 -25.71
N ASN A 110 -7.09 -7.82 -26.82
CA ASN A 110 -7.44 -9.22 -27.02
C ASN A 110 -6.55 -10.13 -26.16
N VAL A 111 -5.25 -9.83 -26.08
CA VAL A 111 -4.31 -10.55 -25.20
C VAL A 111 -4.80 -10.52 -23.74
N ALA A 112 -5.21 -9.36 -23.24
CA ALA A 112 -5.73 -9.22 -21.89
C ALA A 112 -7.01 -10.06 -21.68
N THR A 113 -7.91 -10.06 -22.66
CA THR A 113 -9.16 -10.85 -22.61
C THR A 113 -8.86 -12.35 -22.59
N VAL A 114 -7.99 -12.84 -23.49
CA VAL A 114 -7.61 -14.26 -23.56
C VAL A 114 -6.97 -14.74 -22.25
N LEU A 115 -6.09 -13.93 -21.66
CA LEU A 115 -5.47 -14.27 -20.38
C LEU A 115 -6.47 -14.21 -19.21
N SER A 116 -7.39 -13.25 -19.22
CA SER A 116 -8.48 -13.12 -18.25
C SER A 116 -9.36 -14.38 -18.25
N ASP A 117 -9.79 -14.83 -19.42
CA ASP A 117 -10.65 -16.01 -19.59
C ASP A 117 -9.97 -17.30 -19.15
N LYS A 118 -8.65 -17.44 -19.42
CA LYS A 118 -7.87 -18.62 -19.03
C LYS A 118 -7.73 -18.77 -17.52
N VAL A 119 -7.58 -17.67 -16.80
CA VAL A 119 -7.27 -17.70 -15.35
C VAL A 119 -8.50 -17.36 -14.49
N GLY A 120 -9.58 -16.85 -15.09
CA GLY A 120 -10.85 -16.58 -14.41
C GLY A 120 -10.79 -15.35 -13.50
N ILE A 121 -9.87 -14.43 -13.76
CA ILE A 121 -9.78 -13.13 -13.07
C ILE A 121 -9.79 -11.99 -14.09
N PRO A 122 -10.51 -10.89 -13.83
CA PRO A 122 -10.53 -9.77 -14.76
C PRO A 122 -9.14 -9.13 -14.91
N ILE A 123 -8.71 -8.99 -16.16
CA ILE A 123 -7.51 -8.23 -16.55
C ILE A 123 -7.97 -6.99 -17.30
N LEU A 124 -7.70 -5.82 -16.73
CA LEU A 124 -8.08 -4.51 -17.27
C LEU A 124 -6.85 -3.79 -17.82
N ILE A 125 -7.08 -2.81 -18.70
CA ILE A 125 -6.02 -1.95 -19.25
C ILE A 125 -6.28 -0.51 -18.77
N ASN A 126 -5.28 0.10 -18.15
CA ASN A 126 -5.31 1.52 -17.81
C ASN A 126 -5.03 2.36 -19.07
N ARG A 127 -6.07 2.56 -19.90
CA ARG A 127 -5.94 3.31 -21.16
C ARG A 127 -5.37 4.71 -20.97
N ARG A 128 -5.72 5.39 -19.87
CA ARG A 128 -5.17 6.73 -19.57
C ARG A 128 -3.65 6.70 -19.43
N ALA A 129 -3.12 5.76 -18.65
CA ALA A 129 -1.68 5.66 -18.45
C ALA A 129 -0.94 5.33 -19.77
N LEU A 130 -1.55 4.52 -20.64
CA LEU A 130 -1.01 4.22 -21.97
C LEU A 130 -1.06 5.47 -22.87
N ASP A 131 -2.18 6.19 -22.89
CA ASP A 131 -2.37 7.41 -23.69
C ASP A 131 -1.34 8.49 -23.30
N ASP A 132 -0.99 8.59 -22.01
CA ASP A 132 -0.02 9.55 -21.48
C ASP A 132 1.40 9.37 -22.08
N ILE A 133 1.73 8.15 -22.53
CA ILE A 133 2.99 7.84 -23.23
C ILE A 133 2.79 7.62 -24.75
N GLY A 134 1.60 7.92 -25.27
CA GLY A 134 1.27 7.80 -26.70
C GLY A 134 1.05 6.36 -27.18
N LEU A 135 0.74 5.44 -26.26
CA LEU A 135 0.38 4.05 -26.55
C LEU A 135 -1.14 3.86 -26.53
N SER A 136 -1.63 2.84 -27.22
CA SER A 136 -3.06 2.48 -27.31
C SER A 136 -3.28 0.99 -27.09
N SER A 137 -4.51 0.56 -26.82
CA SER A 137 -4.81 -0.86 -26.52
C SER A 137 -4.81 -1.78 -27.75
N ASP A 138 -4.65 -1.22 -28.96
CA ASP A 138 -4.55 -1.94 -30.22
C ASP A 138 -3.10 -2.28 -30.63
N ILE A 139 -2.11 -1.92 -29.81
CA ILE A 139 -0.70 -2.26 -30.08
C ILE A 139 -0.58 -3.78 -30.23
N PRO A 140 0.00 -4.25 -31.35
CA PRO A 140 0.17 -5.67 -31.59
C PRO A 140 1.27 -6.24 -30.72
N LEU A 141 1.03 -7.45 -30.21
CA LEU A 141 1.96 -8.20 -29.38
C LEU A 141 2.24 -9.57 -29.99
N ASP A 142 3.52 -9.93 -29.99
CA ASP A 142 4.02 -11.23 -30.39
C ASP A 142 4.58 -11.96 -29.18
N SER A 143 4.05 -13.14 -28.87
CA SER A 143 4.55 -13.94 -27.74
C SER A 143 4.11 -15.39 -27.86
N ASN A 144 5.02 -16.31 -27.54
CA ASN A 144 4.72 -17.73 -27.44
C ASN A 144 5.05 -18.21 -26.03
N ILE A 145 4.01 -18.59 -25.29
CA ILE A 145 4.07 -18.92 -23.88
C ILE A 145 3.57 -20.35 -23.71
N GLN A 146 4.41 -21.21 -23.15
CA GLN A 146 4.09 -22.62 -22.93
C GLN A 146 4.42 -23.03 -21.51
N ASN A 147 3.39 -23.46 -20.77
CA ASN A 147 3.45 -23.92 -19.40
C ASN A 147 4.17 -22.94 -18.46
N VAL A 148 3.91 -21.64 -18.60
CA VAL A 148 4.52 -20.58 -17.79
C VAL A 148 3.49 -20.07 -16.78
N ARG A 149 3.94 -19.61 -15.61
CA ARG A 149 3.05 -18.95 -14.64
C ARG A 149 2.50 -17.66 -15.23
N LEU A 150 1.24 -17.31 -14.96
CA LEU A 150 0.63 -16.06 -15.45
C LEU A 150 1.49 -14.83 -15.11
N GLU A 151 2.07 -14.78 -13.91
CA GLU A 151 3.00 -13.71 -13.54
C GLU A 151 4.16 -13.54 -14.53
N SER A 152 4.83 -14.64 -14.86
CA SER A 152 5.96 -14.61 -15.78
C SER A 152 5.51 -14.39 -17.22
N ALA A 153 4.34 -14.92 -17.59
CA ALA A 153 3.72 -14.68 -18.89
C ALA A 153 3.43 -13.19 -19.11
N LEU A 154 2.77 -12.53 -18.16
CA LEU A 154 2.50 -11.09 -18.19
C LEU A 154 3.80 -10.29 -18.26
N SER A 155 4.80 -10.65 -17.45
CA SER A 155 6.11 -9.99 -17.52
C SER A 155 6.75 -10.11 -18.89
N ILE A 156 6.71 -11.28 -19.54
CA ILE A 156 7.35 -11.49 -20.86
C ILE A 156 6.60 -10.74 -21.96
N VAL A 157 5.26 -10.81 -21.95
CA VAL A 157 4.42 -10.21 -22.98
C VAL A 157 4.52 -8.70 -22.96
N LEU A 158 4.45 -8.10 -21.76
CA LEU A 158 4.36 -6.65 -21.59
C LEU A 158 5.73 -5.95 -21.71
N ASP A 159 6.84 -6.67 -21.47
CA ASP A 159 8.21 -6.12 -21.59
C ASP A 159 8.52 -5.64 -23.01
N SER A 160 7.92 -6.26 -24.03
CA SER A 160 8.09 -5.86 -25.44
C SER A 160 7.58 -4.46 -25.76
N VAL A 161 6.67 -3.92 -24.95
CA VAL A 161 6.02 -2.61 -25.13
C VAL A 161 6.23 -1.69 -23.92
N ASP A 162 7.20 -2.02 -23.05
CA ASP A 162 7.54 -1.24 -21.85
C ASP A 162 6.33 -1.01 -20.93
N LEU A 163 5.49 -2.03 -20.79
CA LEU A 163 4.34 -2.04 -19.89
C LEU A 163 4.55 -3.01 -18.74
N THR A 164 3.78 -2.80 -17.69
CA THR A 164 3.77 -3.68 -16.53
C THR A 164 2.34 -3.90 -16.06
N TYR A 165 2.19 -4.57 -14.92
CA TYR A 165 0.89 -4.76 -14.31
C TYR A 165 0.93 -4.51 -12.80
N THR A 166 -0.20 -4.06 -12.29
CA THR A 166 -0.46 -3.86 -10.86
C THR A 166 -1.74 -4.60 -10.46
N ILE A 167 -2.02 -4.64 -9.16
CA ILE A 167 -3.24 -5.21 -8.60
C ILE A 167 -4.03 -4.05 -7.98
N GLU A 168 -5.23 -3.80 -8.49
CA GLU A 168 -6.13 -2.75 -8.01
C GLU A 168 -7.54 -3.29 -7.82
N SER A 169 -8.16 -3.01 -6.67
CA SER A 169 -9.57 -3.31 -6.41
C SER A 169 -10.00 -4.72 -6.85
N GLU A 170 -9.15 -5.71 -6.57
CA GLU A 170 -9.38 -7.12 -6.90
C GLU A 170 -9.19 -7.53 -8.38
N HIS A 171 -8.59 -6.66 -9.19
CA HIS A 171 -8.33 -6.88 -10.60
C HIS A 171 -6.84 -6.77 -10.92
N LEU A 172 -6.40 -7.48 -11.97
CA LEU A 172 -5.12 -7.18 -12.59
C LEU A 172 -5.29 -6.01 -13.54
N VAL A 173 -4.42 -5.02 -13.43
CA VAL A 173 -4.45 -3.84 -14.30
C VAL A 173 -3.12 -3.74 -15.03
N ILE A 174 -3.16 -3.81 -16.35
CA ILE A 174 -2.03 -3.53 -17.24
C ILE A 174 -1.89 -2.01 -17.35
N THR A 175 -0.70 -1.50 -17.09
CA THR A 175 -0.40 -0.07 -17.02
C THR A 175 1.06 0.21 -17.34
N THR A 176 1.48 1.47 -17.36
CA THR A 176 2.88 1.86 -17.56
C THR A 176 3.71 1.67 -16.31
N HIS A 177 5.03 1.58 -16.46
CA HIS A 177 5.94 1.53 -15.31
C HIS A 177 5.77 2.76 -14.39
N ASP A 178 5.61 3.95 -14.97
CA ASP A 178 5.43 5.19 -14.21
C ASP A 178 4.15 5.17 -13.37
N ASP A 179 3.01 4.81 -13.95
CA ASP A 179 1.75 4.72 -13.20
C ASP A 179 1.85 3.64 -12.11
N ALA A 180 2.39 2.46 -12.42
CA ALA A 180 2.57 1.38 -11.45
C ALA A 180 3.47 1.79 -10.27
N ASN A 181 4.50 2.61 -10.51
CA ASN A 181 5.40 3.12 -9.46
C ASN A 181 4.70 4.06 -8.47
N THR A 182 3.57 4.66 -8.85
CA THR A 182 2.75 5.46 -7.93
C THR A 182 1.79 4.62 -7.08
N LYS A 183 1.53 3.36 -7.47
CA LYS A 183 0.60 2.46 -6.78
C LYS A 183 1.31 1.69 -5.68
N LEU A 184 1.41 2.33 -4.51
CA LEU A 184 1.99 1.73 -3.32
C LEU A 184 0.95 0.84 -2.61
N LEU A 185 1.36 -0.38 -2.29
CA LEU A 185 0.64 -1.34 -1.48
C LEU A 185 1.31 -1.42 -0.11
N THR A 186 0.54 -1.67 0.95
CA THR A 186 1.08 -1.89 2.29
C THR A 186 0.89 -3.35 2.70
N ARG A 187 1.97 -4.00 3.13
CA ARG A 187 1.95 -5.38 3.63
C ARG A 187 2.75 -5.51 4.93
N ILE A 188 2.37 -6.50 5.73
CA ILE A 188 3.08 -6.87 6.95
C ILE A 188 3.77 -8.21 6.73
N TYR A 189 5.07 -8.27 7.01
CA TYR A 189 5.89 -9.48 6.93
C TYR A 189 6.30 -9.90 8.34
N TRP A 190 5.74 -10.98 8.86
CA TRP A 190 6.05 -11.43 10.22
C TRP A 190 7.39 -12.16 10.28
N SER A 191 8.20 -11.85 11.30
CA SER A 191 9.50 -12.51 11.53
C SER A 191 9.39 -14.01 11.79
N GLN A 192 8.22 -14.49 12.22
CA GLN A 192 7.96 -15.91 12.44
C GLN A 192 7.79 -16.67 11.12
N GLU A 193 7.25 -16.02 10.10
CA GLU A 193 7.00 -16.61 8.77
C GLU A 193 8.25 -16.49 7.90
N THR A 194 8.89 -15.33 7.93
CA THR A 194 10.06 -15.00 7.10
C THR A 194 11.38 -15.55 7.64
N GLY A 195 11.43 -15.97 8.91
CA GLY A 195 12.66 -16.38 9.58
C GLY A 195 13.64 -15.25 9.87
N LEU A 196 13.36 -14.01 9.46
CA LEU A 196 14.22 -12.84 9.65
C LEU A 196 13.76 -12.00 10.84
N GLN A 197 14.67 -11.71 11.76
CA GLN A 197 14.38 -10.82 12.90
C GLN A 197 14.12 -9.39 12.41
N ALA A 198 12.99 -8.80 12.84
CA ALA A 198 12.68 -7.40 12.53
C ALA A 198 13.36 -6.46 13.52
N ASP A 199 14.59 -6.10 13.17
CA ASP A 199 15.42 -5.11 13.85
C ASP A 199 15.97 -4.09 12.85
N TYR A 200 16.75 -3.13 13.37
CA TYR A 200 17.35 -2.07 12.57
C TYR A 200 18.27 -2.61 11.46
N ASN A 201 19.12 -3.59 11.77
CA ASN A 201 20.08 -4.13 10.81
C ASN A 201 19.39 -4.84 9.65
N SER A 202 18.32 -5.58 9.94
CA SER A 202 17.51 -6.22 8.92
C SER A 202 16.82 -5.20 8.04
N VAL A 203 16.31 -4.09 8.60
CA VAL A 203 15.75 -2.99 7.80
C VAL A 203 16.81 -2.40 6.87
N GLU A 204 18.00 -2.07 7.38
CA GLU A 204 19.09 -1.52 6.57
C GLU A 204 19.54 -2.47 5.46
N MET A 205 19.66 -3.77 5.77
CA MET A 205 19.97 -4.81 4.77
C MET A 205 18.91 -4.88 3.68
N LEU A 206 17.62 -4.88 4.06
CA LEU A 206 16.52 -4.95 3.10
C LEU A 206 16.50 -3.70 2.20
N ILE A 207 16.73 -2.51 2.76
CA ILE A 207 16.85 -1.26 2.00
C ILE A 207 18.02 -1.34 1.00
N ALA A 208 19.17 -1.85 1.44
CA ALA A 208 20.37 -1.92 0.61
C ALA A 208 20.31 -2.98 -0.50
N ILE A 209 19.48 -4.02 -0.37
CA ILE A 209 19.43 -5.15 -1.32
C ILE A 209 18.22 -5.04 -2.25
N VAL A 210 17.07 -4.58 -1.76
CA VAL A 210 15.82 -4.60 -2.53
C VAL A 210 15.60 -3.22 -3.15
N ASP A 211 15.86 -3.07 -4.45
CA ASP A 211 15.64 -1.82 -5.21
C ASP A 211 16.02 -0.54 -4.44
N PRO A 212 17.31 -0.30 -4.15
CA PRO A 212 17.73 0.70 -3.17
C PRO A 212 17.20 2.11 -3.43
N ASP A 213 17.11 2.51 -4.70
CA ASP A 213 16.61 3.80 -5.15
C ASP A 213 15.11 4.04 -4.89
N THR A 214 14.35 3.01 -4.53
CA THR A 214 12.92 3.13 -4.24
C THR A 214 12.61 3.62 -2.81
N TRP A 215 13.55 3.52 -1.87
CA TRP A 215 13.26 3.78 -0.45
C TRP A 215 13.31 5.27 -0.10
N GLU A 216 12.44 5.68 0.82
CA GLU A 216 12.32 7.05 1.36
C GLU A 216 13.66 7.61 1.85
N GLN A 217 14.47 6.76 2.50
CA GLN A 217 15.81 7.14 2.97
C GLN A 217 16.75 7.56 1.84
N LEU A 218 16.50 7.08 0.62
CA LEU A 218 17.25 7.38 -0.60
C LEU A 218 16.44 8.28 -1.55
N GLY A 219 15.34 8.86 -1.09
CA GLY A 219 14.50 9.80 -1.84
C GLY A 219 13.40 9.17 -2.68
N GLY A 220 13.20 7.86 -2.60
CA GLY A 220 12.13 7.15 -3.30
C GLY A 220 10.79 7.11 -2.53
N PRO A 221 9.73 6.57 -3.14
CA PRO A 221 8.37 6.59 -2.58
C PRO A 221 8.09 5.47 -1.54
N SER A 222 8.98 4.51 -1.38
CA SER A 222 8.76 3.30 -0.58
C SER A 222 9.20 3.46 0.87
N VAL A 223 8.47 2.83 1.79
CA VAL A 223 8.71 2.92 3.23
C VAL A 223 8.78 1.53 3.83
N ILE A 224 9.77 1.28 4.69
CA ILE A 224 9.88 0.07 5.51
C ILE A 224 10.12 0.46 6.97
N ARG A 225 9.43 -0.21 7.91
CA ARG A 225 9.61 -0.04 9.35
C ARG A 225 9.53 -1.39 10.06
N ALA A 226 10.35 -1.58 11.08
CA ALA A 226 10.23 -2.72 11.98
C ALA A 226 9.16 -2.43 13.06
N ILE A 227 8.31 -3.41 13.32
CA ILE A 227 7.30 -3.39 14.38
C ILE A 227 7.53 -4.56 15.33
N LYS A 228 7.10 -4.39 16.57
CA LYS A 228 7.10 -5.44 17.59
C LYS A 228 5.85 -5.31 18.46
N THR A 229 5.39 -6.43 19.00
CA THR A 229 4.32 -6.42 20.00
C THR A 229 4.84 -5.79 21.29
N GLU A 230 3.94 -5.25 22.11
CA GLU A 230 4.31 -4.67 23.42
C GLU A 230 5.02 -5.68 24.31
N SER A 231 4.62 -6.96 24.24
CA SER A 231 5.26 -8.06 24.95
C SER A 231 6.63 -8.47 24.40
N GLY A 232 6.99 -7.99 23.20
CA GLY A 232 8.18 -8.42 22.46
C GLY A 232 8.11 -9.86 21.91
N SER A 233 6.98 -10.55 22.03
CA SER A 233 6.82 -11.95 21.61
C SER A 233 6.83 -12.13 20.09
N SER A 234 6.38 -11.12 19.34
CA SER A 234 6.36 -11.12 17.88
C SER A 234 6.94 -9.82 17.34
N SER A 235 7.63 -9.94 16.21
CA SER A 235 8.18 -8.81 15.44
C SER A 235 7.86 -9.01 13.97
N GLY A 236 7.86 -7.93 13.20
CA GLY A 236 7.64 -7.98 11.76
C GLY A 236 8.02 -6.67 11.08
N PHE A 237 7.91 -6.64 9.76
CA PHE A 237 8.16 -5.46 8.94
C PHE A 237 6.83 -4.96 8.37
N VAL A 238 6.55 -3.66 8.53
CA VAL A 238 5.50 -2.98 7.77
C VAL A 238 6.16 -2.32 6.59
N VAL A 239 5.74 -2.68 5.39
CA VAL A 239 6.34 -2.21 4.14
C VAL A 239 5.26 -1.64 3.25
N THR A 240 5.47 -0.42 2.79
CA THR A 240 4.64 0.27 1.80
C THR A 240 5.48 0.49 0.55
N THR A 241 5.22 -0.24 -0.54
CA THR A 241 6.00 -0.17 -1.79
C THR A 241 5.18 -0.66 -2.99
N THR A 242 5.76 -0.64 -4.19
CA THR A 242 5.12 -1.15 -5.40
C THR A 242 4.94 -2.67 -5.36
N LEU A 243 4.03 -3.20 -6.18
CA LEU A 243 3.83 -4.65 -6.30
C LEU A 243 5.12 -5.39 -6.68
N VAL A 244 5.90 -4.83 -7.62
CA VAL A 244 7.14 -5.44 -8.11
C VAL A 244 8.17 -5.53 -6.99
N THR A 245 8.36 -4.45 -6.24
CA THR A 245 9.29 -4.40 -5.11
C THR A 245 8.86 -5.34 -3.99
N HIS A 246 7.55 -5.41 -3.68
CA HIS A 246 7.02 -6.40 -2.74
C HIS A 246 7.36 -7.85 -3.13
N ARG A 247 7.36 -8.18 -4.42
CA ARG A 247 7.75 -9.52 -4.86
C ARG A 247 9.23 -9.80 -4.76
N LYS A 248 10.08 -8.82 -5.09
CA LYS A 248 11.53 -8.95 -4.89
C LYS A 248 11.85 -9.15 -3.41
N LEU A 249 11.20 -8.38 -2.54
CA LEU A 249 11.28 -8.54 -1.09
C LEU A 249 10.82 -9.93 -0.63
N GLN A 250 9.63 -10.37 -1.06
CA GLN A 250 9.10 -11.69 -0.69
C GLN A 250 10.04 -12.82 -1.11
N ARG A 251 10.58 -12.78 -2.35
CA ARG A 251 11.53 -13.80 -2.81
C ARG A 251 12.78 -13.87 -1.93
N LEU A 252 13.31 -12.72 -1.52
CA LEU A 252 14.45 -12.66 -0.61
C LEU A 252 14.09 -13.25 0.76
N LEU A 253 12.93 -12.90 1.30
CA LEU A 253 12.46 -13.42 2.59
C LEU A 253 12.20 -14.94 2.54
N ASP A 254 11.63 -15.44 1.44
CA ASP A 254 11.44 -16.89 1.22
C ASP A 254 12.78 -17.63 1.13
N MET A 255 13.79 -17.03 0.48
CA MET A 255 15.15 -17.57 0.46
C MET A 255 15.78 -17.63 1.86
N ILE A 256 15.49 -16.66 2.72
CA ILE A 256 15.94 -16.68 4.12
C ILE A 256 15.18 -17.76 4.91
N ALA A 257 13.86 -17.83 4.75
CA ALA A 257 13.00 -18.78 5.46
C ALA A 257 13.29 -20.24 5.09
N THR A 258 13.70 -20.52 3.85
CA THR A 258 14.12 -21.86 3.39
C THR A 258 15.52 -22.26 3.88
N GLY A 259 16.25 -21.33 4.49
CA GLY A 259 17.59 -21.55 5.02
C GLY A 259 17.60 -22.25 6.40
N PRO A 260 18.41 -21.77 7.35
CA PRO A 260 18.59 -22.44 8.64
C PRO A 260 17.27 -22.53 9.43
N LYS A 261 17.14 -23.56 10.28
CA LYS A 261 15.97 -23.75 11.17
C LYS A 261 15.87 -22.69 12.28
N GLU A 262 16.92 -21.90 12.45
CA GLU A 262 16.99 -20.83 13.44
C GLU A 262 16.75 -19.47 12.79
N LYS A 263 16.33 -18.50 13.60
CA LYS A 263 16.11 -17.14 13.10
C LYS A 263 17.42 -16.54 12.59
N VAL A 264 17.35 -15.96 11.40
CA VAL A 264 18.45 -15.20 10.81
C VAL A 264 18.43 -13.78 11.38
N ILE A 265 19.62 -13.31 11.74
CA ILE A 265 19.85 -11.95 12.26
C ILE A 265 20.79 -11.26 11.28
N ALA A 266 20.41 -10.07 10.81
CA ALA A 266 21.31 -9.25 10.02
C ALA A 266 22.40 -8.67 10.93
N LEU A 267 23.66 -8.88 10.53
CA LEU A 267 24.80 -8.35 11.27
C LEU A 267 25.08 -6.91 10.84
N GLU A 268 25.52 -6.08 11.79
CA GLU A 268 26.03 -4.75 11.47
C GLU A 268 27.24 -4.87 10.54
N SER A 269 27.18 -4.17 9.41
CA SER A 269 28.31 -3.94 8.53
C SER A 269 29.32 -3.00 9.22
N LYS A 270 30.26 -3.54 9.99
CA LYS A 270 31.49 -2.81 10.35
C LYS A 270 32.43 -2.79 9.14
N ILE A 271 32.12 -2.01 8.12
CA ILE A 271 33.14 -1.60 7.15
C ILE A 271 34.00 -0.54 7.85
N VAL A 272 35.01 -1.00 8.59
CA VAL A 272 36.16 -0.16 8.95
C VAL A 272 36.97 -0.01 7.67
N TYR A 273 36.92 1.16 7.03
CA TYR A 273 37.89 1.48 5.98
C TYR A 273 39.26 1.64 6.63
N PRO A 274 40.20 0.69 6.47
CA PRO A 274 41.55 0.87 6.97
C PRO A 274 42.28 1.75 5.94
N GLY A 275 42.30 3.06 6.12
CA GLY A 275 43.12 3.91 5.23
C GLY A 275 42.87 5.40 5.16
N LEU A 276 41.84 5.97 5.82
CA LEU A 276 41.70 7.42 5.87
C LEU A 276 42.09 7.92 7.25
N ALA A 277 43.41 8.07 7.45
CA ALA A 277 43.93 8.93 8.48
C ALA A 277 43.50 10.38 8.17
N PRO A 278 43.01 11.16 9.15
CA PRO A 278 42.79 12.58 8.95
C PRO A 278 44.16 13.26 8.76
N ASN A 279 44.28 14.04 7.68
CA ASN A 279 45.31 15.08 7.59
C ASN A 279 44.94 16.26 8.49
#